data_AF-A0A644VGX6-F1
#
_entry.id   AF-A0A644VGX6-F1
#
_cell.length_a   1.000
_cell.length_b   1.000
_cell.length_c   1.000
_cell.angle_alpha   90.00
_cell.angle_beta   90.00
_cell.angle_gamma   90.00
#
_symmetry.space_group_name_H-M   'P 1'
#
loop_
_entity.id
_entity.type
_entity.pdbx_description
1 polymer ?
#
loop_
_entity_poly.entity_id
_entity_poly.type
_entity_poly.pdbx_seq_one_letter_code
_entity_poly.pdbx_strand_id
1 'polypeptide(L)'
;MFTIEHEFDATVITLVDEGDDPRDYLQEDITIQSFEDCVVLEQVDDQTEAVHRIVFSHAQLRELAAALNLPEGVYRLRATEKTEKK
;
A
#
# COMPACT_ATOMS: atom_id res chain seq x y z
N MET A 1 0.41 2.78 14.17
CA MET A 1 1.22 1.53 14.24
C MET A 1 1.03 0.70 12.96
N PHE A 2 1.79 -0.39 12.75
CA PHE A 2 1.42 -1.41 11.77
C PHE A 2 1.73 -2.85 12.23
N THR A 3 1.01 -3.82 11.68
CA THR A 3 1.26 -5.26 11.85
C THR A 3 1.50 -5.93 10.49
N ILE A 4 2.17 -7.09 10.49
CA ILE A 4 2.39 -7.90 9.30
C ILE A 4 2.13 -9.36 9.66
N GLU A 5 1.19 -9.97 8.95
CA GLU A 5 0.74 -11.34 9.14
C GLU A 5 0.87 -12.10 7.82
N HIS A 6 1.18 -13.39 7.92
CA HIS A 6 1.28 -14.26 6.74
C HIS A 6 0.11 -15.22 6.78
N GLU A 7 -0.75 -15.13 5.76
CA GLU A 7 -1.82 -16.07 5.52
C GLU A 7 -1.43 -17.06 4.41
N PHE A 8 -2.36 -17.94 4.02
CA PHE A 8 -2.07 -19.01 3.08
C PHE A 8 -1.67 -18.50 1.68
N ASP A 9 -2.32 -17.45 1.19
CA ASP A 9 -2.19 -16.92 -0.16
C ASP A 9 -1.82 -15.42 -0.21
N ALA A 10 -1.71 -14.77 0.94
CA ALA A 10 -1.34 -13.36 1.03
C ALA A 10 -0.50 -13.01 2.26
N THR A 11 0.31 -11.96 2.12
CA THR A 11 0.79 -11.19 3.28
C THR A 11 -0.25 -10.11 3.59
N VAL A 12 -0.75 -10.11 4.82
CA VAL A 12 -1.73 -9.13 5.31
C VAL A 12 -1.00 -8.11 6.18
N ILE A 13 -1.16 -6.83 5.86
CA ILE A 13 -0.57 -5.71 6.59
C ILE A 13 -1.72 -4.82 7.05
N THR A 14 -1.78 -4.52 8.34
CA THR A 14 -2.74 -3.56 8.89
C THR A 14 -2.01 -2.31 9.30
N LEU A 15 -2.43 -1.17 8.75
CA LEU A 15 -1.97 0.16 9.15
C LEU A 15 -3.02 0.74 10.09
N VAL A 16 -2.62 1.02 11.33
CA VAL A 16 -3.48 1.63 12.33
C VAL A 16 -3.18 3.12 12.40
N ASP A 17 -4.21 3.94 12.20
CA ASP A 17 -4.09 5.39 12.30
C ASP A 17 -4.23 5.83 13.77
N GLU A 18 -3.08 6.04 14.42
CA GLU A 18 -2.98 6.37 15.84
C GLU A 18 -2.34 7.75 16.03
N GLY A 19 -2.67 8.72 15.17
CA GLY A 19 -2.17 10.09 15.30
C GLY A 19 -2.37 10.64 16.71
N ASP A 20 -1.28 11.08 17.36
CA ASP A 20 -1.28 11.64 18.72
C ASP A 20 -1.61 13.15 18.71
N ASP A 21 -1.64 13.81 17.54
CA ASP A 21 -1.99 15.22 17.44
C ASP A 21 -3.52 15.37 17.41
N PRO A 22 -4.13 16.17 18.30
CA PRO A 22 -5.57 16.42 18.27
C PRO A 22 -6.07 17.15 17.01
N ARG A 23 -5.18 17.53 16.09
CA ARG A 23 -5.50 18.07 14.75
C ARG A 23 -5.45 17.00 13.65
N ASP A 24 -5.02 15.79 13.96
CA ASP A 24 -5.04 14.68 13.03
C ASP A 24 -6.49 14.20 12.87
N TYR A 25 -7.01 14.29 11.65
CA TYR A 25 -8.29 13.68 11.29
C TYR A 25 -8.04 12.19 11.07
N LEU A 26 -8.08 11.43 12.16
CA LEU A 26 -7.91 9.98 12.13
C LEU A 26 -8.85 9.36 11.11
N GLN A 27 -8.31 8.48 10.28
CA GLN A 27 -9.06 7.65 9.36
C GLN A 27 -9.20 6.25 9.94
N GLU A 28 -10.15 5.47 9.41
CA GLU A 28 -10.22 4.04 9.72
C GLU A 28 -8.95 3.31 9.24
N ASP A 29 -8.66 2.18 9.85
CA ASP A 29 -7.50 1.36 9.54
C ASP A 29 -7.47 0.94 8.06
N ILE A 30 -6.26 0.82 7.51
CA ILE A 30 -6.06 0.31 6.15
C ILE A 30 -5.56 -1.14 6.24
N THR A 31 -6.28 -2.05 5.61
CA THR A 31 -5.82 -3.42 5.39
C THR A 31 -5.22 -3.54 3.99
N ILE A 32 -4.00 -4.03 3.91
CA ILE A 32 -3.27 -4.30 2.67
C ILE A 32 -3.05 -5.80 2.55
N GLN A 33 -3.56 -6.40 1.49
CA GLN A 33 -3.37 -7.82 1.18
C GLN A 33 -2.48 -7.93 -0.05
N SER A 34 -1.28 -8.49 0.13
CA SER A 34 -0.32 -8.72 -0.94
C SER A 34 -0.38 -10.18 -1.39
N PHE A 35 -1.04 -10.42 -2.52
CA PHE A 35 -1.12 -11.73 -3.19
C PHE A 35 0.06 -11.92 -4.16
N GLU A 36 0.13 -13.10 -4.79
CA GLU A 36 1.16 -13.41 -5.80
C GLU A 36 1.06 -12.51 -7.05
N ASP A 37 -0.14 -12.09 -7.44
CA ASP A 37 -0.39 -11.37 -8.69
C ASP A 37 -0.81 -9.90 -8.49
N CYS A 38 -1.41 -9.55 -7.36
CA CYS A 38 -1.91 -8.21 -7.08
C CYS A 38 -1.77 -7.81 -5.61
N VAL A 39 -2.00 -6.52 -5.34
CA VAL A 39 -2.10 -5.97 -3.98
C VAL A 39 -3.42 -5.24 -3.82
N VAL A 40 -4.17 -5.58 -2.78
CA VAL A 40 -5.48 -5.02 -2.48
C VAL A 40 -5.39 -4.14 -1.24
N LEU A 41 -5.90 -2.93 -1.34
CA LEU A 41 -6.10 -2.01 -0.22
C LEU A 41 -7.58 -1.94 0.12
N GLU A 42 -7.90 -2.03 1.40
CA GLU A 42 -9.23 -1.88 1.94
C GLU A 42 -9.24 -0.87 3.08
N GLN A 43 -10.28 -0.05 3.11
CA GLN A 43 -10.55 0.88 4.20
C GLN A 43 -12.06 0.98 4.40
N VAL A 44 -12.50 0.98 5.65
CA VAL A 44 -13.90 1.17 6.01
C VAL A 44 -14.23 2.67 5.99
N ASP A 45 -15.39 3.02 5.44
CA ASP A 45 -15.96 4.36 5.51
C ASP A 45 -16.72 4.52 6.83
N ASP A 46 -16.31 5.48 7.66
CA ASP A 46 -16.84 5.71 9.01
C ASP A 46 -18.32 6.12 9.03
N GLN A 47 -18.80 6.78 7.96
CA GLN A 47 -20.18 7.25 7.87
C GLN A 47 -21.13 6.17 7.33
N THR A 48 -20.66 5.38 6.37
CA THR A 48 -21.52 4.44 5.62
C THR A 48 -21.29 2.98 5.98
N GLU A 49 -20.26 2.68 6.77
CA GLU A 49 -19.80 1.32 7.10
C GLU A 49 -19.45 0.48 5.86
N ALA A 50 -19.29 1.12 4.70
CA ALA A 50 -18.95 0.46 3.44
C ALA A 50 -17.42 0.27 3.33
N VAL A 51 -16.99 -0.84 2.74
CA VAL A 51 -15.57 -1.09 2.46
C VAL A 51 -15.21 -0.51 1.10
N HIS A 52 -14.31 0.48 1.09
CA HIS A 52 -13.65 0.95 -0.12
C HIS A 52 -12.49 0.02 -0.47
N ARG A 53 -12.39 -0.37 -1.75
CA ARG A 53 -11.35 -1.29 -2.22
C ARG A 53 -10.61 -0.73 -3.43
N ILE A 54 -9.28 -0.79 -3.39
CA ILE A 54 -8.39 -0.44 -4.50
C ILE A 54 -7.48 -1.63 -4.80
N VAL A 55 -7.32 -1.99 -6.06
CA VAL A 55 -6.43 -3.08 -6.50
C VAL A 55 -5.29 -2.50 -7.32
N PHE A 56 -4.06 -2.75 -6.87
CA PHE A 56 -2.84 -2.45 -7.59
C PHE A 56 -2.28 -3.70 -8.26
N SER A 57 -1.80 -3.54 -9.48
CA SER A 57 -0.77 -4.43 -10.01
C SER A 57 0.56 -4.16 -9.29
N HIS A 58 1.44 -5.15 -9.27
CA HIS A 58 2.79 -5.00 -8.74
C HIS A 58 3.60 -3.87 -9.41
N ALA A 59 3.33 -3.56 -10.68
CA ALA A 59 3.96 -2.44 -11.36
C ALA A 59 3.52 -1.10 -10.77
N GLN A 60 2.21 -0.90 -10.61
CA GLN A 60 1.66 0.31 -10.01
C GLN A 60 2.12 0.50 -8.56
N LEU A 61 2.18 -0.57 -7.76
CA LEU A 61 2.64 -0.46 -6.37
C LEU A 61 4.12 -0.02 -6.29
N ARG A 62 4.98 -0.54 -7.17
CA ARG A 62 6.38 -0.08 -7.26
C ARG A 62 6.49 1.37 -7.69
N GLU A 63 5.66 1.79 -8.65
CA GLU A 63 5.61 3.19 -9.09
C GLU A 63 5.13 4.12 -7.96
N LEU A 64 4.11 3.71 -7.21
CA LEU A 64 3.63 4.44 -6.02
C LEU A 64 4.75 4.58 -4.97
N ALA A 65 5.40 3.46 -4.61
CA ALA A 65 6.49 3.48 -3.64
C ALA A 65 7.65 4.40 -4.05
N ALA A 66 7.97 4.44 -5.36
CA ALA A 66 8.95 5.38 -5.90
C ALA A 66 8.45 6.83 -5.83
N ALA A 67 7.19 7.08 -6.22
CA ALA A 67 6.59 8.41 -6.27
C ALA A 67 6.56 9.10 -4.90
N LEU A 68 6.40 8.35 -3.79
CA LEU A 68 6.43 8.89 -2.43
C LEU A 68 7.73 9.63 -2.06
N ASN A 69 8.82 9.41 -2.81
CA ASN A 69 10.14 9.97 -2.54
C ASN A 69 10.63 10.92 -3.65
N LEU A 70 9.77 11.30 -4.60
CA LEU A 70 10.14 12.12 -5.76
C LEU A 70 9.38 13.46 -5.75
N PRO A 71 9.98 14.55 -6.24
CA PRO A 71 9.29 15.83 -6.42
C PRO A 71 8.29 15.76 -7.57
N GLU A 72 7.57 16.85 -7.81
CA GLU A 72 6.58 16.92 -8.89
C GLU A 72 7.22 16.72 -10.27
N GLY A 73 6.61 15.88 -11.11
CA GLY A 73 7.13 15.61 -12.44
C GLY A 73 6.53 14.38 -13.11
N VAL A 74 7.07 14.04 -14.28
CA VAL A 74 6.70 12.84 -15.05
C VAL A 74 7.85 11.85 -14.97
N TYR A 75 7.58 10.68 -14.40
CA TYR A 75 8.58 9.64 -14.16
C TYR A 75 8.21 8.35 -14.88
N ARG A 76 9.24 7.56 -15.21
CA ARG A 76 9.09 6.19 -15.67
C ARG A 76 10.18 5.35 -15.02
N LEU A 77 9.79 4.30 -14.32
CA LEU A 77 10.77 3.35 -13.79
C LEU A 77 11.49 2.66 -14.95
N ARG A 78 12.83 2.73 -14.92
CA ARG A 78 13.65 1.93 -15.83
C ARG A 78 13.71 0.51 -15.30
N ALA A 79 13.48 -0.48 -16.16
CA ALA A 79 13.77 -1.86 -15.81
C ALA A 79 15.26 -1.96 -15.47
N THR A 80 15.59 -2.44 -14.27
CA THR A 80 16.96 -2.79 -13.95
C THR A 80 17.27 -4.08 -14.69
N GLU A 81 18.15 -4.02 -15.69
CA GLU A 81 18.72 -5.22 -16.28
C GLU A 81 19.46 -5.96 -15.16
N LYS A 82 19.07 -7.22 -14.90
CA LYS A 82 19.79 -8.08 -13.95
C LYS A 82 21.20 -8.26 -14.49
N THR A 83 22.18 -7.55 -13.93
CA THR A 83 23.58 -7.87 -14.16
C THR A 83 23.86 -9.20 -13.44
N GLU A 84 23.71 -10.31 -14.15
CA GLU A 84 24.22 -11.61 -13.72
C GLU A 84 25.74 -11.48 -13.57
N LYS A 85 26.21 -11.30 -12.34
CA LYS A 85 27.63 -11.46 -12.03
C LYS A 85 27.94 -12.95 -12.13
N LYS A 86 28.60 -13.31 -13.22
CA LYS A 86 29.25 -14.59 -13.46
C LYS A 86 30.33 -14.90 -12.42
#